data_AF-A0ABD3WXX3-F1
#
_entry.id   AF-A0ABD3WXX3-F1
#
_cell.length_a   1.000
_cell.length_b   1.000
_cell.length_c   1.000
_cell.angle_alpha   90.00
_cell.angle_beta   90.00
_cell.angle_gamma   90.00
#
_symmetry.space_group_name_H-M   'P 1'
#
loop_
_entity.id
_entity.type
_entity.pdbx_description
1 polymer ?
#
loop_
_entity_poly.entity_id
_entity_poly.type
_entity_poly.pdbx_seq_one_letter_code
_entity_poly.pdbx_strand_id
1 'polypeptide(L)'
;MTVLRKLEIRSHEYRDEMTVLRKLEIRSYEYRDEMTVLREVEIRSHEYRDEMTVLRKLEIRSHEYIDEMTVLRKVEIRSHEYRNEMTVLRKLEIRSHEYRDEMTVLRKLEIRSHEYRDEMTVLREVEIRSHEYRDEMTVLRKLEIRSHEYRNEMTVLRKVEIRSHEYRDEMTVLRKVEIRSHEYRNEMTVLRKLEIRSHEYRNEMTVLRKLEI
;
A
#
# COMPACT_ATOMS: atom_id res chain seq x y z
N MET A 1 -16.17 -3.85 -31.44
CA MET A 1 -16.20 -3.78 -29.97
C MET A 1 -17.39 -2.94 -29.55
N THR A 2 -18.43 -3.56 -29.01
CA THR A 2 -19.62 -2.86 -28.52
C THR A 2 -19.30 -2.28 -27.15
N VAL A 3 -18.95 -0.99 -27.09
CA VAL A 3 -18.77 -0.30 -25.80
C VAL A 3 -20.15 0.04 -25.27
N LEU A 4 -20.67 -0.79 -24.37
CA LEU A 4 -21.89 -0.47 -23.62
C LEU A 4 -21.61 0.73 -22.70
N ARG A 5 -22.55 1.69 -22.69
CA ARG A 5 -22.39 2.98 -22.01
C ARG A 5 -22.46 2.89 -20.48
N LYS A 6 -23.32 2.02 -19.96
CA LYS A 6 -23.52 1.75 -18.52
C LYS A 6 -24.06 0.33 -18.39
N LEU A 7 -23.56 -0.43 -17.42
CA LEU A 7 -24.18 -1.66 -16.92
C LEU A 7 -24.45 -1.51 -15.42
N GLU A 8 -25.61 -1.96 -14.98
CA GLU A 8 -25.98 -2.02 -13.55
C GLU A 8 -26.47 -3.43 -13.25
N ILE A 9 -25.82 -4.11 -12.29
CA ILE A 9 -26.13 -5.48 -11.91
C ILE A 9 -26.54 -5.53 -10.45
N ARG A 10 -27.61 -6.28 -10.19
CA ARG A 10 -28.04 -6.68 -8.84
C ARG A 10 -28.27 -8.18 -8.85
N SER A 11 -27.39 -8.92 -8.19
CA SER A 11 -27.46 -10.37 -8.15
C SER A 11 -27.02 -10.89 -6.79
N HIS A 12 -27.31 -12.16 -6.50
CA HIS A 12 -26.64 -12.83 -5.38
C HIS A 12 -25.17 -13.04 -5.73
N GLU A 13 -24.93 -13.54 -6.94
CA GLU A 13 -23.61 -13.85 -7.47
C GLU A 13 -23.47 -13.24 -8.86
N TYR A 14 -22.31 -12.65 -9.14
CA TYR A 14 -21.94 -12.21 -10.48
C TYR A 14 -20.60 -12.82 -10.86
N ARG A 15 -20.56 -13.45 -12.03
CA ARG A 15 -19.35 -13.97 -12.65
C ARG A 15 -19.32 -13.51 -14.11
N ASP A 16 -18.18 -12.98 -14.53
CA ASP A 16 -17.90 -12.66 -15.91
C ASP A 16 -16.46 -13.08 -16.24
N GLU A 17 -16.19 -13.28 -17.52
CA GLU A 17 -14.85 -13.59 -18.02
C GLU A 17 -14.17 -12.32 -18.57
N MET A 18 -14.94 -11.38 -19.14
CA MET A 18 -14.37 -10.15 -19.69
C MET A 18 -15.38 -9.01 -19.73
N THR A 19 -15.13 -7.98 -18.90
CA THR A 19 -15.98 -6.79 -18.87
C THR A 19 -15.30 -5.58 -19.54
N VAL A 20 -15.86 -5.09 -20.68
CA VAL A 20 -15.40 -3.86 -21.37
C VAL A 20 -16.51 -2.84 -21.53
N LEU A 21 -16.56 -1.85 -20.64
CA LEU A 21 -17.61 -0.85 -20.51
C LEU A 21 -17.06 0.54 -20.18
N ARG A 22 -17.89 1.55 -20.40
CA ARG A 22 -17.57 2.90 -19.92
C ARG A 22 -17.86 3.07 -18.42
N LYS A 23 -18.94 2.48 -17.92
CA LYS A 23 -19.36 2.58 -16.51
C LYS A 23 -20.00 1.27 -16.06
N LEU A 24 -19.60 0.77 -14.89
CA LEU A 24 -20.15 -0.42 -14.24
C LEU A 24 -20.56 -0.08 -12.81
N GLU A 25 -21.75 -0.49 -12.40
CA GLU A 25 -22.22 -0.46 -11.02
C GLU A 25 -22.72 -1.85 -10.62
N ILE A 26 -22.14 -2.45 -9.59
CA ILE A 26 -22.50 -3.80 -9.13
C ILE A 26 -22.90 -3.78 -7.66
N ARG A 27 -23.98 -4.50 -7.36
CA ARG A 27 -24.36 -4.90 -6.01
C ARG A 27 -24.57 -6.40 -6.00
N SER A 28 -23.64 -7.12 -5.39
CA SER A 28 -23.72 -8.58 -5.24
C SER A 28 -23.35 -9.03 -3.84
N TYR A 29 -23.61 -10.29 -3.52
CA TYR A 29 -22.96 -10.92 -2.37
C TYR A 29 -21.54 -11.33 -2.77
N GLU A 30 -21.39 -12.03 -3.89
CA GLU A 30 -20.11 -12.40 -4.49
C GLU A 30 -19.92 -11.75 -5.87
N TYR A 31 -18.75 -11.17 -6.11
CA TYR A 31 -18.31 -10.71 -7.43
C TYR A 31 -17.00 -11.42 -7.81
N ARG A 32 -16.98 -12.03 -9.00
CA ARG A 32 -15.77 -12.56 -9.62
C ARG A 32 -15.69 -12.11 -11.08
N ASP A 33 -14.53 -11.62 -11.49
CA ASP A 33 -14.22 -11.34 -12.89
C ASP A 33 -12.79 -11.81 -13.16
N GLU A 34 -12.50 -12.25 -14.38
CA GLU A 34 -11.15 -12.62 -14.81
C GLU A 34 -10.42 -11.40 -15.40
N MET A 35 -11.14 -10.54 -16.13
CA MET A 35 -10.54 -9.36 -16.76
C MET A 35 -11.49 -8.17 -16.85
N THR A 36 -11.19 -7.14 -16.07
CA THR A 36 -11.94 -5.89 -16.05
C THR A 36 -11.21 -4.76 -16.80
N VAL A 37 -11.74 -4.25 -17.93
CA VAL A 37 -11.20 -3.06 -18.64
C VAL A 37 -12.24 -1.94 -18.75
N LEU A 38 -12.29 -1.07 -17.74
CA LEU A 38 -13.34 -0.06 -17.57
C LEU A 38 -12.80 1.36 -17.35
N ARG A 39 -13.64 2.37 -17.62
CA ARG A 39 -13.29 3.75 -17.30
C ARG A 39 -13.65 4.11 -15.86
N GLU A 40 -14.81 3.70 -15.38
CA GLU A 40 -15.32 3.97 -14.03
C GLU A 40 -16.10 2.77 -13.50
N VAL A 41 -15.79 2.34 -12.28
CA VAL A 41 -16.38 1.16 -11.62
C VAL A 41 -16.73 1.50 -10.19
N GLU A 42 -17.93 1.10 -9.77
CA GLU A 42 -18.39 1.12 -8.39
C GLU A 42 -18.94 -0.27 -8.02
N ILE A 43 -18.31 -0.94 -7.07
CA ILE A 43 -18.74 -2.27 -6.61
C ILE A 43 -19.05 -2.23 -5.12
N ARG A 44 -20.20 -2.82 -4.77
CA ARG A 44 -20.55 -3.18 -3.40
C ARG A 44 -20.76 -4.69 -3.35
N SER A 45 -19.87 -5.39 -2.67
CA SER A 45 -19.99 -6.85 -2.48
C SER A 45 -19.71 -7.27 -1.03
N HIS A 46 -20.03 -8.51 -0.66
CA HIS A 46 -19.43 -9.11 0.53
C HIS A 46 -18.00 -9.54 0.18
N GLU A 47 -17.84 -10.28 -0.93
CA GLU A 47 -16.55 -10.75 -1.45
C GLU A 47 -16.31 -10.20 -2.86
N TYR A 48 -15.12 -9.64 -3.09
CA TYR A 48 -14.63 -9.23 -4.39
C TYR A 48 -13.37 -10.02 -4.74
N ARG A 49 -13.38 -10.69 -5.90
CA ARG A 49 -12.20 -11.32 -6.48
C ARG A 49 -12.03 -10.90 -7.93
N ASP A 50 -10.83 -10.50 -8.30
CA ASP A 50 -10.44 -10.23 -9.67
C ASP A 50 -9.00 -10.74 -9.86
N GLU A 51 -8.65 -11.19 -11.06
CA GLU A 51 -7.27 -11.57 -11.40
C GLU A 51 -6.57 -10.40 -12.10
N MET A 52 -7.28 -9.65 -12.94
CA MET A 52 -6.69 -8.56 -13.71
C MET A 52 -7.61 -7.36 -13.87
N THR A 53 -7.27 -6.28 -13.17
CA THR A 53 -8.02 -5.03 -13.20
C THR A 53 -7.27 -3.91 -13.93
N VAL A 54 -7.78 -3.42 -15.07
CA VAL A 54 -7.23 -2.25 -15.82
C VAL A 54 -8.24 -1.12 -15.95
N LEU A 55 -8.14 -0.13 -15.07
CA LEU A 55 -9.14 0.93 -14.90
C LEU A 55 -8.57 2.35 -14.78
N ARG A 56 -9.41 3.33 -15.15
CA ARG A 56 -9.10 4.73 -14.85
C ARG A 56 -9.49 5.15 -13.44
N LYS A 57 -10.63 4.65 -12.93
CA LYS A 57 -11.14 4.89 -11.58
C LYS A 57 -11.88 3.66 -11.07
N LEU A 58 -11.60 3.28 -9.83
CA LEU A 58 -12.26 2.19 -9.11
C LEU A 58 -12.66 2.67 -7.70
N GLU A 59 -13.90 2.40 -7.31
CA GLU A 59 -14.37 2.49 -5.92
C GLU A 59 -14.95 1.13 -5.51
N ILE A 60 -14.40 0.52 -4.46
CA ILE A 60 -14.87 -0.75 -3.92
C ILE A 60 -15.23 -0.61 -2.45
N ARG A 61 -16.37 -1.21 -2.09
CA ARG A 61 -16.76 -1.46 -0.71
C ARG A 61 -17.07 -2.95 -0.56
N SER A 62 -16.21 -3.67 0.15
CA SER A 62 -16.38 -5.10 0.40
C SER A 62 -16.11 -5.48 1.84
N HIS A 63 -16.46 -6.70 2.24
CA HIS A 63 -15.86 -7.30 3.42
C HIS A 63 -14.47 -7.84 3.05
N GLU A 64 -14.37 -8.61 1.97
CA GLU A 64 -13.13 -9.18 1.45
C GLU A 64 -12.83 -8.61 0.05
N TYR A 65 -11.59 -8.16 -0.16
CA TYR A 65 -11.04 -7.79 -1.46
C TYR A 65 -9.79 -8.61 -1.71
N ILE A 66 -9.79 -9.37 -2.79
CA ILE A 66 -8.63 -10.09 -3.31
C ILE A 66 -8.47 -9.70 -4.78
N ASP A 67 -7.25 -9.33 -5.15
CA ASP A 67 -6.86 -9.08 -6.53
C ASP A 67 -5.49 -9.68 -6.78
N GLU A 68 -5.20 -10.16 -7.99
CA GLU A 68 -3.85 -10.65 -8.34
C GLU A 68 -3.03 -9.53 -9.00
N MET A 69 -3.62 -8.80 -9.95
CA MET A 69 -2.92 -7.73 -10.65
C MET A 69 -3.80 -6.50 -10.91
N THR A 70 -3.42 -5.37 -10.30
CA THR A 70 -4.10 -4.09 -10.50
C THR A 70 -3.26 -3.07 -11.28
N VAL A 71 -3.76 -2.56 -12.41
CA VAL A 71 -3.15 -1.44 -13.16
C VAL A 71 -4.10 -0.26 -13.28
N LEU A 72 -4.06 0.65 -12.29
CA LEU A 72 -5.04 1.75 -12.17
C LEU A 72 -4.45 3.15 -12.08
N ARG A 73 -5.27 4.12 -12.51
CA ARG A 73 -4.95 5.55 -12.36
C ARG A 73 -5.34 6.11 -10.99
N LYS A 74 -6.47 5.67 -10.44
CA LYS A 74 -7.03 6.13 -9.17
C LYS A 74 -7.90 5.02 -8.58
N VAL A 75 -7.72 4.76 -7.29
CA VAL A 75 -8.40 3.68 -6.58
C VAL A 75 -8.76 4.15 -5.18
N GLU A 76 -9.99 3.87 -4.75
CA GLU A 76 -10.43 3.98 -3.37
C GLU A 76 -11.04 2.64 -2.93
N ILE A 77 -10.48 2.04 -1.88
CA ILE A 77 -10.94 0.74 -1.35
C ILE A 77 -11.29 0.88 0.12
N ARG A 78 -12.45 0.34 0.47
CA ARG A 78 -12.88 0.14 1.85
C ARG A 78 -13.25 -1.32 2.04
N SER A 79 -12.40 -2.06 2.75
CA SER A 79 -12.63 -3.48 3.02
C SER A 79 -12.34 -3.84 4.47
N HIS A 80 -12.86 -4.97 4.95
CA HIS A 80 -12.35 -5.55 6.19
C HIS A 80 -10.98 -6.17 5.91
N GLU A 81 -10.89 -6.96 4.83
CA GLU A 81 -9.67 -7.61 4.37
C GLU A 81 -9.30 -7.12 2.98
N TYR A 82 -8.06 -6.63 2.81
CA TYR A 82 -7.47 -6.33 1.51
C TYR A 82 -6.24 -7.21 1.31
N ARG A 83 -6.21 -7.98 0.22
CA ARG A 83 -5.05 -8.73 -0.23
C ARG A 83 -4.81 -8.45 -1.71
N ASN A 84 -3.55 -8.20 -2.05
CA ASN A 84 -3.12 -8.08 -3.44
C ASN A 84 -1.75 -8.71 -3.61
N GLU A 85 -1.44 -9.23 -4.79
CA GLU A 85 -0.10 -9.73 -5.09
C GLU A 85 0.71 -8.68 -5.86
N MET A 86 0.13 -8.02 -6.86
CA MET A 86 0.82 -6.98 -7.63
C MET A 86 -0.03 -5.72 -7.87
N THR A 87 0.47 -4.60 -7.37
CA THR A 87 -0.19 -3.31 -7.46
C THR A 87 0.62 -2.30 -8.28
N VAL A 88 0.16 -1.88 -9.46
CA VAL A 88 0.80 -0.82 -10.29
C VAL A 88 -0.13 0.39 -10.47
N LEU A 89 0.04 1.42 -9.63
CA LEU A 89 -0.92 2.54 -9.54
C LEU A 89 -0.29 3.92 -9.56
N ARG A 90 -1.06 4.90 -10.06
CA ARG A 90 -0.68 6.32 -9.89
C ARG A 90 -1.11 6.90 -8.54
N LYS A 91 -2.26 6.48 -8.01
CA LYS A 91 -2.85 6.94 -6.75
C LYS A 91 -3.73 5.84 -6.15
N LEU A 92 -3.49 5.51 -4.90
CA LEU A 92 -4.25 4.53 -4.12
C LEU A 92 -4.59 5.11 -2.75
N GLU A 93 -5.85 5.01 -2.34
CA GLU A 93 -6.32 5.26 -0.97
C GLU A 93 -7.01 4.00 -0.43
N ILE A 94 -6.56 3.50 0.72
CA ILE A 94 -7.12 2.30 1.35
C ILE A 94 -7.50 2.57 2.80
N ARG A 95 -8.66 2.04 3.18
CA ARG A 95 -9.11 1.95 4.57
C ARG A 95 -9.51 0.50 4.85
N SER A 96 -8.72 -0.21 5.66
CA SER A 96 -9.00 -1.62 5.97
C SER A 96 -8.79 -1.99 7.43
N HIS A 97 -9.37 -3.11 7.86
CA HIS A 97 -9.02 -3.72 9.15
C HIS A 97 -7.64 -4.40 9.05
N GLU A 98 -7.44 -5.22 8.02
CA GLU A 98 -6.14 -5.84 7.66
C GLU A 98 -5.74 -5.49 6.21
N TYR A 99 -4.50 -5.03 5.98
CA TYR A 99 -3.91 -4.83 4.64
C TYR A 99 -2.70 -5.74 4.42
N ARG A 100 -2.69 -6.47 3.30
CA ARG A 100 -1.55 -7.26 2.82
C ARG A 100 -1.31 -7.03 1.33
N ASP A 101 -0.06 -6.81 0.93
CA ASP A 101 0.38 -6.73 -0.47
C ASP A 101 1.70 -7.48 -0.64
N GLU A 102 2.00 -8.00 -1.82
CA GLU A 102 3.28 -8.68 -2.13
C GLU A 102 4.21 -7.77 -2.95
N MET A 103 3.68 -7.02 -3.92
CA MET A 103 4.50 -6.11 -4.72
C MET A 103 3.79 -4.80 -5.05
N THR A 104 4.23 -3.75 -4.38
CA THR A 104 3.64 -2.42 -4.48
C THR A 104 4.49 -1.48 -5.36
N VAL A 105 4.07 -1.15 -6.59
CA VAL A 105 4.71 -0.13 -7.44
C VAL A 105 3.80 1.07 -7.70
N LEU A 106 3.89 2.11 -6.86
CA LEU A 106 2.98 3.27 -6.92
C LEU A 106 3.68 4.64 -6.93
N ARG A 107 2.97 5.62 -7.50
CA ARG A 107 3.41 7.02 -7.43
C ARG A 107 2.98 7.70 -6.13
N LYS A 108 1.78 7.40 -5.63
CA LYS A 108 1.21 7.96 -4.39
C LYS A 108 0.35 6.90 -3.71
N LEU A 109 0.58 6.69 -2.42
CA LEU A 109 -0.16 5.77 -1.56
C LEU A 109 -0.59 6.48 -0.28
N GLU A 110 -1.85 6.35 0.10
CA GLU A 110 -2.36 6.69 1.43
C GLU A 110 -3.07 5.47 2.03
N ILE A 111 -2.61 5.00 3.20
CA ILE A 111 -3.21 3.84 3.89
C ILE A 111 -3.59 4.22 5.32
N ARG A 112 -4.77 3.74 5.71
CA ARG A 112 -5.24 3.69 7.10
C ARG A 112 -5.68 2.28 7.43
N SER A 113 -4.91 1.57 8.25
CA SER A 113 -5.21 0.21 8.67
C SER A 113 -4.92 -0.03 10.15
N HIS A 114 -5.43 -1.11 10.73
CA HIS A 114 -4.96 -1.52 12.06
C HIS A 114 -3.58 -2.18 11.92
N GLU A 115 -3.48 -3.16 11.02
CA GLU A 115 -2.23 -3.83 10.66
C GLU A 115 -1.90 -3.60 9.18
N TYR A 116 -0.64 -3.31 8.88
CA TYR A 116 -0.09 -3.23 7.53
C TYR A 116 1.04 -4.23 7.36
N ARG A 117 0.98 -5.06 6.32
CA ARG A 117 2.06 -5.96 5.89
C ARG A 117 2.28 -5.84 4.39
N ASP A 118 3.53 -5.77 3.96
CA ASP A 118 3.92 -5.74 2.54
C ASP A 118 5.20 -6.56 2.35
N GLU A 119 5.32 -7.29 1.24
CA GLU A 119 6.54 -8.06 0.91
C GLU A 119 7.55 -7.22 0.13
N MET A 120 7.13 -6.39 -0.84
CA MET A 120 8.03 -5.47 -1.53
C MET A 120 7.37 -4.18 -1.98
N THR A 121 7.85 -3.05 -1.48
CA THR A 121 7.33 -1.72 -1.81
C THR A 121 8.30 -0.87 -2.65
N VAL A 122 7.89 -0.41 -3.83
CA VAL A 122 8.59 0.60 -4.66
C VAL A 122 7.69 1.83 -4.91
N LEU A 123 7.89 2.90 -4.14
CA LEU A 123 7.02 4.09 -4.15
C LEU A 123 7.76 5.42 -4.32
N ARG A 124 7.05 6.40 -4.89
CA ARG A 124 7.54 7.80 -4.92
C ARG A 124 7.13 8.62 -3.69
N GLU A 125 5.89 8.52 -3.26
CA GLU A 125 5.35 9.25 -2.11
C GLU A 125 4.34 8.37 -1.38
N VAL A 126 4.47 8.28 -0.06
CA VAL A 126 3.74 7.33 0.79
C VAL A 126 3.36 8.00 2.10
N GLU A 127 2.10 7.87 2.50
CA GLU A 127 1.62 8.21 3.84
C GLU A 127 0.89 7.00 4.43
N ILE A 128 1.38 6.49 5.56
CA ILE A 128 0.78 5.34 6.25
C ILE A 128 0.46 5.71 7.68
N ARG A 129 -0.76 5.37 8.09
CA ARG A 129 -1.23 5.45 9.47
C ARG A 129 -1.73 4.09 9.89
N SER A 130 -0.99 3.40 10.74
CA SER A 130 -1.37 2.09 11.25
C SER A 130 -1.12 1.95 12.75
N HIS A 131 -1.69 0.94 13.40
CA HIS A 131 -1.26 0.59 14.75
C HIS A 131 0.11 -0.12 14.67
N GLU A 132 0.21 -1.08 13.75
CA GLU A 132 1.43 -1.82 13.45
C GLU A 132 1.78 -1.71 11.95
N TYR A 133 3.06 -1.50 11.65
CA TYR A 133 3.62 -1.55 10.31
C TYR A 133 4.71 -2.61 10.24
N ARG A 134 4.58 -3.54 9.29
CA ARG A 134 5.62 -4.51 8.93
C ARG A 134 5.86 -4.48 7.43
N ASP A 135 7.13 -4.57 7.05
CA ASP A 135 7.57 -4.61 5.67
C ASP A 135 8.89 -5.39 5.61
N GLU A 136 9.14 -6.09 4.50
CA GLU A 136 10.39 -6.80 4.27
C GLU A 136 11.36 -5.94 3.45
N MET A 137 10.88 -5.28 2.39
CA MET A 137 11.73 -4.47 1.51
C MET A 137 11.03 -3.21 0.99
N THR A 138 11.51 -2.05 1.46
CA THR A 138 11.00 -0.74 1.00
C THR A 138 12.04 0.05 0.18
N VAL A 139 11.67 0.46 -1.05
CA VAL A 139 12.44 1.38 -1.89
C VAL A 139 11.63 2.63 -2.23
N LEU A 140 11.85 3.73 -1.49
CA LEU A 140 11.05 4.95 -1.65
C LEU A 140 11.82 6.26 -1.80
N ARG A 141 11.18 7.23 -2.47
CA ARG A 141 11.70 8.60 -2.53
C ARG A 141 11.29 9.46 -1.34
N LYS A 142 10.05 9.31 -0.87
CA LYS A 142 9.48 10.00 0.29
C LYS A 142 8.52 9.07 1.02
N LEU A 143 8.69 8.97 2.33
CA LEU A 143 7.86 8.18 3.23
C LEU A 143 7.49 9.00 4.46
N GLU A 144 6.20 9.02 4.83
CA GLU A 144 5.70 9.45 6.13
C GLU A 144 4.95 8.29 6.80
N ILE A 145 5.38 7.86 7.99
CA ILE A 145 4.71 6.82 8.77
C ILE A 145 4.35 7.33 10.15
N ARG A 146 3.14 6.99 10.60
CA ARG A 146 2.68 7.12 11.98
C ARG A 146 2.16 5.77 12.47
N SER A 147 2.88 5.14 13.40
CA SER A 147 2.47 3.87 14.01
C SER A 147 2.82 3.78 15.50
N HIS A 148 2.23 2.88 16.28
CA HIS A 148 2.75 2.60 17.62
C HIS A 148 3.99 1.72 17.51
N GLU A 149 3.91 0.68 16.67
CA GLU A 149 5.00 -0.26 16.37
C GLU A 149 5.38 -0.16 14.89
N TYR A 150 6.68 0.04 14.59
CA TYR A 150 7.25 -0.03 13.25
C TYR A 150 8.35 -1.09 13.21
N ARG A 151 8.23 -2.04 12.27
CA ARG A 151 9.25 -3.07 11.99
C ARG A 151 9.54 -3.13 10.51
N ASN A 152 10.82 -3.13 10.15
CA ASN A 152 11.26 -3.33 8.77
C ASN A 152 12.55 -4.16 8.73
N GLU A 153 12.76 -4.93 7.68
CA GLU A 153 13.99 -5.71 7.48
C GLU A 153 15.00 -4.93 6.63
N MET A 154 14.60 -4.47 5.43
CA MET A 154 15.46 -3.68 4.55
C MET A 154 14.80 -2.41 4.03
N THR A 155 15.50 -1.30 4.23
CA THR A 155 15.00 0.03 3.87
C THR A 155 15.97 0.82 2.98
N VAL A 156 15.56 1.19 1.77
CA VAL A 156 16.30 2.10 0.85
C VAL A 156 15.48 3.35 0.53
N LEU A 157 15.76 4.44 1.23
CA LEU A 157 14.96 5.67 1.17
C LEU A 157 15.79 6.95 0.93
N ARG A 158 15.23 7.89 0.18
CA ARG A 158 15.85 9.21 -0.04
C ARG A 158 15.49 10.24 1.03
N LYS A 159 14.22 10.25 1.47
CA LYS A 159 13.66 11.14 2.51
C LYS A 159 12.61 10.37 3.31
N VAL A 160 12.70 10.46 4.62
CA VAL A 160 11.88 9.67 5.54
C VAL A 160 11.51 10.52 6.74
N GLU A 161 10.24 10.50 7.12
CA GLU A 161 9.76 10.96 8.42
C GLU A 161 8.98 9.81 9.08
N ILE A 162 9.46 9.34 10.23
CA ILE A 162 8.78 8.28 11.00
C ILE A 162 8.48 8.81 12.39
N ARG A 163 7.22 8.64 12.81
CA ARG A 163 6.77 8.90 14.18
C ARG A 163 6.18 7.61 14.73
N SER A 164 6.90 6.98 15.67
CA SER A 164 6.40 5.77 16.33
C SER A 164 6.55 5.77 17.85
N HIS A 165 5.96 4.83 18.57
CA HIS A 165 6.39 4.58 19.96
C HIS A 165 7.63 3.68 19.91
N GLU A 166 7.64 2.66 19.05
CA GLU A 166 8.78 1.77 18.88
C GLU A 166 9.20 1.72 17.41
N TYR A 167 10.51 1.81 17.18
CA TYR A 167 11.12 1.64 15.86
C TYR A 167 12.12 0.50 15.92
N ARG A 168 11.95 -0.51 15.06
CA ARG A 168 12.91 -1.59 14.84
C ARG A 168 13.22 -1.74 13.36
N ASP A 169 14.52 -1.78 13.04
CA ASP A 169 15.04 -1.99 11.69
C ASP A 169 16.33 -2.81 11.77
N GLU A 170 16.66 -3.58 10.74
CA GLU A 170 17.90 -4.37 10.70
C GLU A 170 18.89 -3.79 9.70
N MET A 171 18.43 -3.33 8.52
CA MET A 171 19.31 -2.71 7.53
C MET A 171 18.67 -1.48 6.85
N THR A 172 19.25 -0.31 7.13
CA THR A 172 18.82 0.95 6.52
C THR A 172 19.91 1.56 5.65
N VAL A 173 19.65 1.87 4.37
CA VAL A 173 20.54 2.69 3.52
C VAL A 173 19.83 3.98 3.08
N LEU A 174 20.02 5.09 3.81
CA LEU A 174 19.27 6.35 3.56
C LEU A 174 20.15 7.58 3.32
N ARG A 175 19.63 8.57 2.58
CA ARG A 175 20.33 9.87 2.42
C ARG A 175 19.89 10.94 3.42
N LYS A 176 18.63 10.95 3.84
CA LYS A 176 18.06 11.92 4.80
C LYS A 176 16.90 11.27 5.57
N VAL A 177 16.94 11.37 6.89
CA VAL A 177 16.02 10.67 7.80
C VAL A 177 15.70 11.57 8.98
N GLU A 178 14.43 11.64 9.36
CA GLU A 178 13.96 12.15 10.65
C GLU A 178 13.11 11.06 11.33
N ILE A 179 13.52 10.62 12.52
CA ILE A 179 12.77 9.63 13.32
C ILE A 179 12.46 10.22 14.68
N ARG A 180 11.22 10.04 15.12
CA ARG A 180 10.75 10.36 16.47
C ARG A 180 10.12 9.11 17.07
N SER A 181 10.72 8.56 18.12
CA SER A 181 10.13 7.40 18.81
C SER A 181 10.27 7.39 20.34
N HIS A 182 9.49 6.58 21.03
CA HIS A 182 9.70 6.30 22.45
C HIS A 182 10.95 5.41 22.61
N GLU A 183 11.04 4.30 21.89
CA GLU A 183 12.25 3.46 21.78
C GLU A 183 12.73 3.34 20.32
N TYR A 184 14.05 3.38 20.09
CA TYR A 184 14.68 3.18 18.79
C TYR A 184 15.70 2.04 18.85
N ARG A 185 15.55 1.02 17.99
CA ARG A 185 16.49 -0.10 17.83
C ARG A 185 16.83 -0.28 16.35
N ASN A 186 18.12 -0.31 16.02
CA ASN A 186 18.58 -0.62 14.67
C ASN A 186 19.86 -1.46 14.68
N GLU A 187 20.00 -2.42 13.78
CA GLU A 187 21.22 -3.25 13.68
C GLU A 187 22.25 -2.58 12.77
N MET A 188 21.89 -2.25 11.53
CA MET A 188 22.81 -1.63 10.57
C MET A 188 22.21 -0.39 9.91
N THR A 189 22.92 0.73 10.08
CA THR A 189 22.55 2.01 9.50
C THR A 189 23.61 2.52 8.54
N VAL A 190 23.33 2.69 7.25
CA VAL A 190 24.19 3.35 6.26
C VAL A 190 23.55 4.66 5.81
N LEU A 191 24.07 5.81 6.26
CA LEU A 191 23.39 7.09 6.08
C LEU A 191 24.27 8.20 5.52
N ARG A 192 23.66 9.17 4.82
CA ARG A 192 24.30 10.47 4.55
C ARG A 192 23.93 11.55 5.56
N LYS A 193 22.70 11.54 6.07
CA LYS A 193 22.19 12.49 7.07
C LYS A 193 21.08 11.84 7.90
N LEU A 194 21.17 11.97 9.22
CA LEU A 194 20.27 11.38 10.20
C LEU A 194 19.93 12.40 11.29
N GLU A 195 18.65 12.51 11.64
CA GLU A 195 18.18 13.14 12.88
C GLU A 195 17.26 12.14 13.61
N ILE A 196 17.61 11.78 14.84
CA ILE A 196 16.80 10.89 15.69
C ILE A 196 16.47 11.63 16.97
N ARG A 197 15.21 11.56 17.38
CA ARG A 197 14.75 11.97 18.70
C ARG A 197 14.04 10.79 19.34
N SER A 198 14.69 10.13 20.28
CA SER A 198 14.09 9.02 21.02
C SER A 198 14.34 9.10 22.51
N HIS A 199 13.45 8.53 23.30
CA HIS A 199 13.66 8.36 24.75
C HIS A 199 14.70 7.26 25.00
N GLU A 200 14.70 6.20 24.19
CA GLU A 200 15.73 5.16 24.19
C GLU A 200 16.35 4.97 22.80
N TYR A 201 17.67 4.72 22.74
CA TYR A 201 18.41 4.56 21.49
C TYR A 201 19.40 3.39 21.59
N ARG A 202 19.25 2.41 20.69
CA ARG A 202 20.19 1.32 20.47
C ARG A 202 20.49 1.20 18.98
N ASN A 203 21.76 1.31 18.60
CA ASN A 203 22.20 1.07 17.23
C ASN A 203 23.50 0.26 17.24
N GLU A 204 23.54 -0.87 16.53
CA GLU A 204 24.74 -1.74 16.55
C GLU A 204 25.84 -1.22 15.62
N MET A 205 25.52 -0.86 14.38
CA MET A 205 26.48 -0.34 13.40
C MET A 205 25.94 0.89 12.67
N THR A 206 26.75 1.95 12.54
CA THR A 206 26.44 3.11 11.70
C THR A 206 27.59 3.41 10.75
N VAL A 207 27.31 3.49 9.44
CA VAL A 207 28.21 3.95 8.37
C VAL A 207 27.71 5.30 7.86
N LEU A 208 28.37 6.38 8.27
CA LEU A 208 28.08 7.73 7.75
C LEU A 208 28.93 8.00 6.50
N ARG A 209 28.32 8.02 5.32
CA ARG A 209 28.97 8.56 4.11
C ARG A 209 28.87 10.08 4.11
N LYS A 210 29.91 10.75 4.63
CA LYS A 210 30.24 12.13 4.26
C LYS A 210 30.62 12.13 2.77
N LEU A 211 29.81 12.77 1.92
CA LEU A 211 30.27 13.20 0.60
C LEU A 211 30.67 14.67 0.77
N GLU A 212 31.96 14.92 0.93
CA GLU A 212 32.53 16.22 0.62
C GLU A 212 32.70 16.30 -0.90
N ILE A 213 31.83 17.14 -1.49
CA ILE A 213 31.72 17.65 -2.87
C ILE A 213 31.60 16.60 -3.99
#